data_AF-A0A3D4UQD3-F1
#
_entry.id   AF-A0A3D4UQD3-F1
#
_cell.length_a   1.000
_cell.length_b   1.000
_cell.length_c   1.000
_cell.angle_alpha   90.00
_cell.angle_beta   90.00
_cell.angle_gamma   90.00
#
_symmetry.space_group_name_H-M   'P 1'
#
loop_
_entity.id
_entity.type
_entity.pdbx_description
1 polymer ?
#
loop_
_entity_poly.entity_id
_entity_poly.type
_entity_poly.pdbx_seq_one_letter_code
_entity_poly.pdbx_strand_id
1 'polypeptide(L)'
;MNKAALYASIAMLPVFAFAPLTSGGPESRPAAKLTKLAEPPKVNDTIPMFTIADASGEGVHDLAKLLENGPVVVTFFRGSWCPYCVGELNELQKNLEDITSAGATVLAISPEKPSETADLIE
;
A
#
# COMPACT_ATOMS: atom_id res chain seq x y z
N MET A 1 9.57 -2.22 20.93
CA MET A 1 8.26 -2.89 21.15
C MET A 1 7.41 -2.56 19.95
N ASN A 2 7.07 -3.60 19.20
CA ASN A 2 6.96 -3.59 17.74
C ASN A 2 5.61 -3.03 17.29
N LYS A 3 5.62 -1.90 16.57
CA LYS A 3 4.45 -1.32 15.93
C LYS A 3 4.42 -1.79 14.47
N ALA A 4 3.74 -2.91 14.21
CA ALA A 4 3.63 -3.43 12.85
C ALA A 4 2.44 -2.77 12.14
N ALA A 5 2.63 -1.56 11.62
CA ALA A 5 1.87 -1.10 10.47
C ALA A 5 2.52 -1.74 9.24
N LEU A 6 1.80 -2.67 8.62
CA LEU A 6 2.26 -3.35 7.42
C LEU A 6 1.97 -2.43 6.24
N TYR A 7 3.02 -1.79 5.73
CA TYR A 7 2.98 -0.98 4.52
C TYR A 7 3.31 -1.86 3.33
N ALA A 8 2.54 -1.79 2.26
CA ALA A 8 2.70 -2.70 1.14
C ALA A 8 2.66 -1.98 -0.22
N SER A 9 3.51 -2.40 -1.16
CA SER A 9 3.66 -1.87 -2.52
C SER A 9 3.84 -2.99 -3.56
N ILE A 10 3.69 -2.68 -4.85
CA ILE A 10 3.88 -3.64 -5.95
C ILE A 10 5.26 -3.41 -6.59
N ALA A 11 6.16 -4.40 -6.50
CA ALA A 11 7.49 -4.37 -7.13
C ALA A 11 7.60 -5.42 -8.26
N MET A 12 8.22 -5.03 -9.38
CA MET A 12 8.57 -5.91 -10.51
C MET A 12 10.10 -5.86 -10.68
N LEU A 13 10.74 -7.03 -10.61
CA LEU A 13 12.20 -7.25 -10.67
C LEU A 13 12.76 -7.22 -12.13
N PRO A 14 14.10 -7.18 -12.32
CA PRO A 14 14.75 -6.21 -13.22
C PRO A 14 15.23 -6.82 -14.54
N VAL A 15 15.33 -5.97 -15.58
CA VAL A 15 16.24 -6.22 -16.70
C VAL A 15 17.14 -5.00 -16.86
N PHE A 16 18.44 -5.26 -16.70
CA PHE A 16 19.55 -4.35 -16.94
C PHE A 16 19.50 -3.75 -18.35
N ALA A 17 19.52 -2.42 -18.44
CA ALA A 17 20.13 -1.71 -19.57
C ALA A 17 20.57 -0.31 -19.11
N PHE A 18 21.88 -0.11 -19.01
CA PHE A 18 22.52 1.19 -18.83
C PHE A 18 22.30 2.01 -20.12
N ALA A 19 21.59 3.14 -20.02
CA ALA A 19 21.46 4.13 -21.08
C ALA A 19 21.71 5.54 -20.50
N PRO A 20 22.31 6.47 -21.28
CA PRO A 20 22.95 7.66 -20.76
C PRO A 20 21.94 8.70 -20.26
N LEU A 21 22.40 9.49 -19.30
CA LEU A 21 21.72 10.61 -18.65
C LEU A 21 21.26 11.64 -19.68
N THR A 22 20.00 11.57 -20.11
CA THR A 22 19.31 12.67 -20.79
C THR A 22 18.26 13.21 -19.83
N SER A 23 18.23 14.52 -19.67
CA SER A 23 17.26 15.26 -18.86
C SER A 23 15.87 15.16 -19.49
N GLY A 24 15.20 14.04 -19.29
CA GLY A 24 13.78 13.84 -19.59
C GLY A 24 13.02 13.64 -18.29
N GLY A 25 12.02 14.49 -18.02
CA GLY A 25 11.07 14.29 -16.92
C GLY A 25 10.40 12.91 -17.00
N PRO A 26 9.78 12.43 -15.91
CA PRO A 26 9.36 11.05 -15.79
C PRO A 26 8.51 10.64 -16.98
N GLU A 27 9.05 9.71 -17.79
CA GLU A 27 8.34 8.97 -18.81
C GLU A 27 6.99 8.56 -18.23
N SER A 28 5.93 9.13 -18.81
CA SER A 28 4.57 8.74 -18.49
C SER A 28 4.47 7.24 -18.70
N ARG A 29 4.39 6.47 -17.61
CA ARG A 29 3.79 5.12 -17.63
C ARG A 29 2.58 5.23 -18.53
N PRO A 30 2.45 4.41 -19.59
CA PRO A 30 1.24 4.43 -20.39
C PRO A 30 0.10 4.25 -19.41
N ALA A 31 -0.75 5.28 -19.28
CA ALA A 31 -1.91 5.20 -18.43
C ALA A 31 -2.64 3.95 -18.91
N ALA A 32 -2.67 2.90 -18.07
CA ALA A 32 -3.48 1.73 -18.35
C ALA A 32 -4.84 2.31 -18.68
N LYS A 33 -5.29 2.10 -19.91
CA LYS A 33 -6.52 2.71 -20.43
C LYS A 33 -7.60 2.21 -19.48
N LEU A 34 -8.03 3.06 -18.55
CA LEU A 34 -9.12 2.77 -17.61
C LEU A 34 -10.37 2.70 -18.47
N THR A 35 -10.55 1.54 -19.09
CA THR A 35 -11.61 1.28 -20.07
C THR A 35 -12.98 1.27 -19.39
N LYS A 36 -12.98 1.16 -18.05
CA LYS A 36 -14.10 1.40 -17.16
C LYS A 36 -13.53 1.66 -15.76
N LEU A 37 -13.95 2.74 -15.09
CA LEU A 37 -13.72 2.86 -13.65
C LEU A 37 -14.52 1.75 -12.97
N ALA A 38 -13.87 1.00 -12.07
CA ALA A 38 -14.58 0.02 -11.26
C ALA A 38 -15.66 0.73 -10.43
N GLU A 39 -16.81 0.07 -10.24
CA GLU A 39 -17.81 0.57 -9.31
C GLU A 39 -17.22 0.57 -7.89
N PRO A 40 -17.47 1.59 -7.06
CA PRO A 40 -17.03 1.59 -5.67
C PRO A 40 -17.59 0.37 -4.93
N PRO A 41 -16.78 -0.31 -4.10
CA PRO A 41 -17.25 -1.45 -3.33
C PRO A 41 -18.36 -1.02 -2.38
N LYS A 42 -19.35 -1.90 -2.21
CA LYS A 42 -20.48 -1.75 -1.29
C LYS A 42 -20.29 -2.66 -0.09
N VAL A 43 -21.05 -2.39 0.98
CA VAL A 43 -21.09 -3.28 2.13
C VAL A 43 -21.54 -4.67 1.69
N ASN A 44 -20.83 -5.70 2.17
CA ASN A 44 -20.98 -7.12 1.80
C ASN A 44 -20.44 -7.52 0.41
N ASP A 45 -19.81 -6.61 -0.33
CA ASP A 45 -19.07 -7.01 -1.53
C ASP A 45 -17.84 -7.85 -1.13
N THR A 46 -17.53 -8.85 -1.94
CA THR A 46 -16.33 -9.67 -1.74
C THR A 46 -15.13 -8.93 -2.31
N ILE A 47 -14.12 -8.70 -1.47
CA ILE A 47 -12.84 -8.17 -1.92
C ILE A 47 -12.09 -9.26 -2.72
N PRO A 48 -11.52 -8.93 -3.90
CA PRO A 48 -10.65 -9.86 -4.61
C PRO A 48 -9.44 -10.22 -3.73
N MET A 49 -9.06 -11.50 -3.69
CA MET A 49 -7.84 -11.93 -3.01
C MET A 49 -6.61 -11.44 -3.78
N PHE A 50 -5.64 -10.90 -3.05
CA PHE A 50 -4.40 -10.39 -3.62
C PHE A 50 -3.21 -10.66 -2.71
N THR A 51 -2.04 -10.61 -3.34
CA THR A 51 -0.75 -10.52 -2.66
C THR A 51 -0.11 -9.18 -2.96
N ILE A 52 0.61 -8.62 -2.01
CA ILE A 52 1.25 -7.32 -2.14
C ILE A 52 2.60 -7.33 -1.43
N ALA A 53 3.65 -6.77 -2.04
CA ALA A 53 4.99 -6.77 -1.43
C ALA A 53 5.04 -5.76 -0.27
N ASP A 54 5.90 -5.95 0.72
CA ASP A 54 6.07 -4.98 1.79
C ASP A 54 6.79 -3.70 1.29
N ALA A 55 6.52 -2.55 1.90
CA ALA A 55 7.14 -1.27 1.58
C ALA A 55 8.60 -1.17 2.09
N SER A 56 9.05 -2.07 2.95
CA SER A 56 10.48 -2.30 3.22
C SER A 56 11.18 -3.03 2.06
N GLY A 57 10.43 -3.61 1.12
CA GLY A 57 10.95 -4.54 0.12
C GLY A 57 11.22 -5.95 0.67
N GLU A 58 11.00 -6.17 1.97
CA GLU A 58 11.19 -7.47 2.62
C GLU A 58 9.85 -8.16 2.85
N GLY A 59 9.49 -9.04 1.92
CA GLY A 59 8.34 -9.94 2.07
C GLY A 59 7.13 -9.57 1.23
N VAL A 60 6.11 -10.43 1.36
CA VAL A 60 4.84 -10.34 0.63
C VAL A 60 3.72 -10.69 1.59
N HIS A 61 2.71 -9.84 1.63
CA HIS A 61 1.49 -10.02 2.39
C HIS A 61 0.43 -10.65 1.51
N ASP A 62 -0.17 -11.73 2.00
CA ASP A 62 -1.26 -12.44 1.35
C ASP A 62 -2.55 -12.17 2.13
N LEU A 63 -3.53 -11.54 1.48
CA LEU A 63 -4.78 -11.17 2.13
C LEU A 63 -5.51 -12.38 2.71
N ALA A 64 -5.46 -13.54 2.04
CA ALA A 64 -6.13 -14.75 2.54
C ALA A 64 -5.55 -15.17 3.89
N LYS A 65 -4.22 -15.14 4.03
CA LYS A 65 -3.53 -15.47 5.28
C LYS A 65 -3.75 -14.43 6.37
N LEU A 66 -3.85 -13.16 6.01
CA LEU A 66 -4.17 -12.11 6.98
C LEU A 66 -5.59 -12.30 7.55
N LEU A 67 -6.55 -12.65 6.70
CA LEU A 67 -7.93 -12.91 7.11
C LEU A 67 -8.09 -14.16 8.00
N GLU A 68 -7.18 -15.14 7.91
CA GLU A 68 -7.14 -16.28 8.84
C GLU A 68 -6.82 -15.84 10.28
N ASN A 69 -6.09 -14.73 10.46
CA ASN A 69 -5.69 -14.22 11.77
C ASN A 69 -6.72 -13.27 12.39
N GLY A 70 -7.68 -12.75 11.62
CA GLY A 70 -8.70 -11.83 12.09
C GLY A 70 -9.18 -10.84 11.02
N PRO A 71 -10.01 -9.86 11.40
CA PRO A 71 -10.46 -8.81 10.51
C PRO A 71 -9.28 -8.00 9.94
N VAL A 72 -9.39 -7.56 8.68
CA VAL A 72 -8.37 -6.70 8.06
C VAL A 72 -8.99 -5.34 7.73
N VAL A 73 -8.38 -4.29 8.24
CA VAL A 73 -8.69 -2.90 7.91
C VAL A 73 -7.74 -2.46 6.80
N VAL A 74 -8.28 -2.18 5.61
CA VAL A 74 -7.50 -1.73 4.46
C VAL A 74 -7.75 -0.24 4.24
N THR A 75 -6.69 0.58 4.24
CA THR A 75 -6.75 1.98 3.80
C THR A 75 -5.92 2.16 2.53
N PHE A 76 -6.50 2.84 1.55
CA PHE A 76 -5.82 3.23 0.33
C PHE A 76 -5.46 4.71 0.41
N PHE A 77 -4.18 5.00 0.28
CA PHE A 77 -3.69 6.38 0.27
C PHE A 77 -2.93 6.67 -1.01
N ARG A 78 -2.89 7.95 -1.39
CA ARG A 78 -2.32 8.35 -2.69
C ARG A 78 -0.80 8.35 -2.68
N GLY A 79 -0.23 8.75 -1.55
CA GLY A 79 1.21 8.85 -1.38
C GLY A 79 1.63 9.78 -0.25
N SER A 80 2.93 9.75 0.07
CA SER A 80 3.57 10.51 1.16
C SER A 80 3.50 12.02 0.99
N TRP A 81 3.44 12.49 -0.25
CA TRP A 81 3.30 13.91 -0.58
C TRP A 81 1.90 14.49 -0.31
N CYS A 82 0.89 13.66 -0.04
CA CYS A 82 -0.49 14.13 0.15
C CYS A 82 -0.76 14.45 1.63
N PRO A 83 -0.94 15.73 2.01
CA PRO A 83 -1.05 16.12 3.43
C PRO A 83 -2.29 15.55 4.12
N TYR A 84 -3.38 15.33 3.38
CA TYR A 84 -4.59 14.70 3.91
C TYR A 84 -4.37 13.21 4.19
N CYS A 85 -3.69 12.50 3.28
CA CYS A 85 -3.37 11.09 3.46
C CYS A 85 -2.45 10.88 4.66
N VAL A 86 -1.41 11.70 4.79
CA VAL A 86 -0.50 11.64 5.93
C VAL A 86 -1.24 11.95 7.23
N GLY A 87 -2.15 12.93 7.23
CA GLY A 87 -3.02 13.22 8.37
C GLY A 87 -3.89 12.03 8.79
N GLU A 88 -4.52 11.35 7.83
CA GLU A 88 -5.32 10.15 8.06
C GLU A 88 -4.47 8.99 8.62
N LEU A 89 -3.31 8.73 8.03
CA LEU A 89 -2.38 7.68 8.49
C LEU A 89 -1.88 7.96 9.91
N ASN A 90 -1.57 9.22 10.23
CA ASN A 90 -1.18 9.61 11.58
C ASN A 90 -2.30 9.34 12.61
N GLU A 91 -3.56 9.59 12.24
CA GLU A 91 -4.68 9.31 13.13
C GLU A 91 -4.93 7.81 13.29
N LEU A 92 -4.84 7.03 12.20
CA LEU A 92 -4.87 5.57 12.26
C LEU A 92 -3.75 5.03 13.16
N GLN A 93 -2.55 5.59 13.06
CA GLN A 93 -1.39 5.16 13.85
C GLN A 93 -1.59 5.43 15.35
N LYS A 94 -2.24 6.54 15.73
CA LYS A 94 -2.58 6.83 17.14
C LYS A 94 -3.57 5.83 17.73
N ASN A 95 -4.50 5.35 16.91
CA ASN A 95 -5.56 4.41 17.32
C ASN A 95 -5.20 2.94 17.00
N LEU A 96 -3.96 2.67 16.56
CA LEU A 96 -3.55 1.34 16.11
C LEU A 96 -3.63 0.29 17.23
N GLU A 97 -3.37 0.69 18.48
CA GLU A 97 -3.47 -0.21 19.63
C GLU A 97 -4.91 -0.68 19.85
N ASP A 98 -5.90 0.21 19.73
CA ASP A 98 -7.31 -0.16 19.87
C ASP A 98 -7.75 -1.11 18.74
N ILE A 99 -7.31 -0.84 17.51
CA ILE A 99 -7.64 -1.67 16.34
C ILE A 99 -7.02 -3.07 16.48
N THR A 100 -5.74 -3.14 16.85
CA THR A 100 -5.03 -4.42 17.01
C THR A 100 -5.51 -5.20 18.24
N SER A 101 -5.90 -4.51 19.32
CA SER A 101 -6.51 -5.12 20.51
C SER A 101 -7.89 -5.73 20.21
N ALA A 102 -8.61 -5.21 19.21
CA ALA A 102 -9.83 -5.82 18.69
C ALA A 102 -9.57 -7.04 17.78
N GLY A 103 -8.30 -7.46 17.63
CA GLY A 103 -7.88 -8.58 16.80
C GLY A 103 -7.76 -8.28 15.31
N ALA A 104 -7.83 -6.99 14.92
CA ALA A 104 -7.73 -6.60 13.53
C ALA A 104 -6.28 -6.28 13.11
N THR A 105 -5.98 -6.53 11.83
CA THR A 105 -4.72 -6.10 11.21
C THR A 105 -4.98 -4.90 10.30
N VAL A 106 -4.10 -3.89 10.34
CA VAL A 106 -4.19 -2.71 9.46
C VAL A 106 -3.20 -2.85 8.30
N LEU A 107 -3.70 -2.64 7.08
CA LEU A 107 -2.92 -2.64 5.84
C LEU A 107 -3.09 -1.29 5.14
N ALA A 108 -2.00 -0.53 5.01
CA ALA A 108 -1.98 0.74 4.30
C ALA A 108 -1.34 0.54 2.91
N ILE A 109 -2.11 0.79 1.85
CA ILE A 109 -1.72 0.52 0.47
C ILE A 109 -1.59 1.82 -0.32
N SER A 110 -0.46 1.99 -1.00
CA SER A 110 -0.19 3.11 -1.92
C SER A 110 0.20 2.61 -3.31
N PRO A 111 -0.13 3.35 -4.39
CA PRO A 111 0.40 3.08 -5.72
C PRO A 111 1.87 3.48 -5.89
N GLU A 112 2.47 4.15 -4.89
CA GLU A 112 3.87 4.55 -4.90
C GLU A 112 4.82 3.36 -4.76
N LYS A 113 6.09 3.60 -5.10
CA LYS A 113 7.14 2.61 -4.86
C LYS A 113 7.50 2.61 -3.38
N PRO A 114 7.97 1.46 -2.84
CA PRO A 114 8.56 1.35 -1.50
C PRO A 114 9.48 2.51 -1.11
N SER A 115 10.36 2.92 -2.03
CA SER A 115 11.35 3.99 -1.82
C SER A 115 10.75 5.36 -1.53
N GLU A 116 9.53 5.63 -2.00
CA GLU A 116 8.87 6.94 -1.89
C GLU A 116 7.94 7.02 -0.66
N THR A 117 7.62 5.87 -0.07
CA THR A 117 6.80 5.76 1.14
C THR A 117 7.61 5.35 2.38
N ALA A 118 8.92 5.13 2.23
CA ALA A 118 9.80 4.66 3.31
C ALA A 118 9.74 5.56 4.55
N ASP A 119 9.63 6.88 4.34
CA ASP A 119 9.55 7.87 5.43
C ASP A 119 8.25 7.77 6.25
N LEU A 120 7.25 7.01 5.79
CA LEU A 120 6.00 6.76 6.52
C LEU A 120 6.02 5.45 7.33
N ILE A 121 7.08 4.65 7.20
CA ILE A 121 7.19 3.33 7.83
C ILE A 121 7.66 3.43 9.30
N GLU A 122 8.26 4.57 9.71
CA GLU A 122 8.76 4.80 11.07
C GLU A 122 7.69 5.19 12.11
#